data_AF-A0A923DKL7-F1
#
_entry.id   AF-A0A923DKL7-F1
#
_cell.length_a   1.000
_cell.length_b   1.000
_cell.length_c   1.000
_cell.angle_alpha   90.00
_cell.angle_beta   90.00
_cell.angle_gamma   90.00
#
_symmetry.space_group_name_H-M   'P 1'
#
loop_
_entity.id
_entity.type
_entity.pdbx_description
1 polymer ?
#
loop_
_entity_poly.entity_id
_entity_poly.type
_entity_poly.pdbx_seq_one_letter_code
_entity_poly.pdbx_strand_id
1 'polypeptide(L)'
;MIGIPSTFKISLRALRVNKMRSALTMLGIIIGVAAVITMLAVGTGARERISEQMASIGSNLLIVLPGSSTSGGLRMGSGTQSTLTQDDA
;
A
#
# COMPACT_ATOMS: atom_id res chain seq x y z
N MET A 1 32.92 41.77 -3.44
CA MET A 1 31.93 40.77 -3.88
C MET A 1 31.78 39.75 -2.77
N ILE A 2 30.59 39.62 -2.18
CA ILE A 2 30.37 38.65 -1.09
C ILE A 2 30.40 37.24 -1.71
N GLY A 3 31.41 36.46 -1.35
CA GLY A 3 31.53 35.07 -1.80
C GLY A 3 30.57 34.15 -1.04
N ILE A 4 29.91 33.24 -1.75
CA ILE A 4 29.15 32.11 -1.18
C ILE A 4 29.89 31.39 -0.01
N PRO A 5 31.23 31.16 -0.07
CA PRO A 5 31.91 30.51 1.05
C PRO A 5 31.99 31.37 2.33
N SER A 6 31.96 32.70 2.25
CA SER A 6 32.01 33.55 3.45
C SER A 6 30.65 33.66 4.12
N THR A 7 29.55 33.73 3.35
CA THR A 7 28.19 33.73 3.89
C THR A 7 27.85 32.44 4.62
N PHE A 8 28.29 31.29 4.10
CA PHE A 8 28.12 30.00 4.78
C PHE A 8 28.86 29.94 6.13
N LYS A 9 30.09 30.46 6.21
CA LYS A 9 30.81 30.57 7.50
C LYS A 9 30.10 31.48 8.50
N ILE A 10 29.54 32.61 8.02
CA ILE A 10 28.84 33.58 8.87
C ILE A 10 27.53 32.98 9.42
N SER A 11 26.73 32.32 8.58
CA SER A 11 25.48 31.68 9.01
C SER A 11 25.73 30.55 10.01
N LEU A 12 26.76 29.71 9.80
CA LEU A 12 27.11 28.65 10.75
C LEU A 12 27.54 29.21 12.12
N ARG A 13 28.24 30.36 12.13
CA ARG A 13 28.60 31.05 13.37
C ARG A 13 27.36 31.64 14.05
N ALA A 14 26.42 32.21 13.29
CA ALA A 14 25.17 32.75 13.83
C ALA A 14 24.28 31.67 14.49
N LEU A 15 24.17 30.49 13.87
CA LEU A 15 23.47 29.34 14.45
C LEU A 15 24.10 28.89 15.79
N ARG A 16 25.44 28.92 15.89
CA ARG A 16 26.17 28.58 17.12
C ARG A 16 26.02 29.59 18.25
N VAL A 17 25.69 30.85 17.96
CA VAL A 17 25.43 31.87 18.99
C VAL A 17 24.07 31.65 19.64
N ASN A 18 23.04 31.33 18.83
CA ASN A 18 21.67 31.12 19.30
C ASN A 18 21.31 29.62 19.33
N LYS A 19 22.06 28.82 20.09
CA LYS A 19 21.90 27.35 20.10
C LYS A 19 20.49 26.90 20.48
N MET A 20 19.91 27.44 21.56
CA MET A 20 18.58 27.03 22.04
C MET A 20 17.48 27.36 21.03
N ARG A 21 17.48 28.57 20.49
CA ARG A 21 16.50 29.00 19.48
C ARG A 21 16.60 28.15 18.22
N SER A 22 17.82 27.98 17.69
CA SER A 22 18.06 27.20 16.47
C SER A 22 17.70 25.73 16.66
N ALA A 23 17.98 25.15 17.83
CA ALA A 23 17.62 23.77 18.15
C ALA A 23 16.10 23.58 18.20
N LEU A 24 15.38 24.46 18.89
CA LEU A 24 13.92 24.38 19.00
C LEU A 24 13.22 24.54 17.64
N THR A 25 13.69 25.45 16.78
CA THR A 25 13.13 25.63 15.44
C THR A 25 13.38 24.41 14.55
N MET A 26 14.59 23.84 14.60
CA MET A 26 14.90 22.61 13.86
C MET A 26 14.06 21.44 14.36
N LEU A 27 13.91 21.29 15.67
CA LEU A 27 13.14 20.21 16.29
C LEU A 27 11.67 20.27 15.89
N GLY A 28 11.07 21.47 15.85
CA GLY A 28 9.70 21.65 15.36
C GLY A 28 9.52 21.20 13.91
N ILE A 29 10.46 21.54 13.03
CA ILE A 29 10.42 21.12 11.62
C ILE A 29 10.58 19.60 11.50
N ILE A 30 11.51 19.00 12.25
CA ILE A 30 11.75 17.55 12.24
C ILE A 30 10.49 16.80 12.65
N ILE A 31 9.86 17.18 13.76
CA ILE A 31 8.64 16.52 14.24
C ILE A 31 7.47 16.75 13.27
N GLY A 32 7.32 17.98 12.77
CA GLY A 32 6.26 18.32 11.82
C GLY A 32 6.33 17.50 10.54
N VAL A 33 7.50 17.43 9.92
CA VAL A 33 7.72 16.66 8.68
C VAL A 33 7.60 15.16 8.96
N ALA A 34 8.14 14.66 10.09
CA ALA A 34 8.04 13.25 10.46
C ALA A 34 6.59 12.80 10.65
N ALA A 35 5.75 13.60 11.30
CA ALA A 35 4.33 13.29 11.50
C ALA A 35 3.59 13.18 10.15
N VAL A 36 3.85 14.12 9.23
CA VAL A 36 3.25 14.10 7.89
C VAL A 36 3.68 12.87 7.10
N ILE A 37 4.99 12.56 7.08
CA ILE A 37 5.50 11.37 6.39
C ILE A 37 4.87 10.09 6.96
N THR A 38 4.81 9.98 8.29
CA THR A 38 4.25 8.80 8.96
C THR A 38 2.78 8.62 8.63
N MET A 39 1.98 9.68 8.71
CA MET A 39 0.57 9.66 8.36
C MET A 39 0.35 9.23 6.90
N LEU A 40 1.15 9.78 5.97
CA LEU A 40 1.06 9.43 4.55
C LEU A 40 1.44 7.97 4.30
N ALA A 41 2.51 7.48 4.93
CA ALA A 41 2.95 6.10 4.82
C ALA A 41 1.88 5.13 5.35
N VAL A 42 1.27 5.43 6.50
CA VAL A 42 0.17 4.63 7.06
C VAL A 42 -1.06 4.66 6.15
N GLY A 43 -1.46 5.84 5.66
CA GLY A 43 -2.63 5.98 4.81
C GLY A 43 -2.51 5.25 3.46
N THR A 44 -1.36 5.40 2.82
CA THR A 44 -1.07 4.72 1.54
C THR A 44 -0.92 3.22 1.72
N GLY A 45 -0.17 2.78 2.73
CA GLY A 45 -0.04 1.35 3.05
C GLY A 45 -1.37 0.68 3.39
N ALA A 46 -2.23 1.34 4.19
CA ALA A 46 -3.56 0.83 4.48
C ALA A 46 -4.42 0.71 3.22
N ARG A 47 -4.38 1.71 2.33
CA ARG A 47 -5.10 1.68 1.06
C ARG A 47 -4.65 0.53 0.16
N GLU A 48 -3.34 0.29 0.09
CA GLU A 48 -2.77 -0.81 -0.69
C GLU A 48 -3.18 -2.17 -0.12
N ARG A 49 -3.11 -2.36 1.20
CA ARG A 49 -3.60 -3.58 1.87
C ARG A 49 -5.08 -3.86 1.58
N ILE A 50 -5.91 -2.83 1.64
CA ILE A 50 -7.34 -2.97 1.31
C ILE A 50 -7.50 -3.33 -0.16
N SER A 51 -6.73 -2.72 -1.07
CA SER A 51 -6.76 -3.04 -2.50
C SER A 51 -6.35 -4.50 -2.76
N GLU A 52 -5.31 -5.00 -2.10
CA GLU A 52 -4.87 -6.40 -2.17
C GLU A 52 -5.98 -7.36 -1.70
N GLN A 53 -6.60 -7.05 -0.57
CA GLN A 53 -7.72 -7.85 -0.04
C GLN A 53 -8.93 -7.83 -0.99
N MET A 54 -9.29 -6.67 -1.54
CA MET A 54 -10.37 -6.57 -2.52
C MET A 54 -10.04 -7.32 -3.81
N ALA A 55 -8.80 -7.25 -4.30
CA ALA A 55 -8.35 -8.00 -5.49
C ALA A 55 -8.42 -9.52 -5.26
N SER A 56 -8.16 -9.98 -4.03
CA SER A 56 -8.29 -11.40 -3.64
C SER A 56 -9.73 -11.88 -3.55
N ILE A 57 -10.69 -10.98 -3.32
CA ILE A 57 -12.12 -11.30 -3.27
C ILE A 57 -12.73 -11.41 -4.67
N GLY A 58 -12.09 -10.91 -5.73
CA GLY A 58 -12.47 -11.30 -7.09
C GLY A 58 -12.01 -10.36 -8.18
N SER A 59 -10.77 -10.55 -8.66
CA SER A 59 -10.35 -10.08 -9.99
C SER A 59 -10.41 -11.19 -11.06
N ASN A 60 -10.57 -12.46 -10.67
CA ASN A 60 -10.62 -13.59 -11.61
C ASN A 60 -11.42 -14.80 -11.04
N LEU A 61 -12.65 -14.59 -10.56
CA LEU A 61 -13.52 -15.69 -10.14
C LEU A 61 -14.13 -16.39 -11.37
N LEU A 62 -13.55 -17.53 -11.77
CA LEU A 62 -14.14 -18.46 -12.74
C LEU A 62 -15.04 -19.46 -11.98
N ILE A 63 -16.35 -19.24 -12.00
CA ILE A 63 -17.31 -20.16 -11.36
C ILE A 63 -17.65 -21.28 -12.35
N VAL A 64 -17.12 -22.49 -12.13
CA VAL A 64 -17.41 -23.68 -12.94
C VAL A 64 -18.55 -24.47 -12.29
N LEU A 65 -19.71 -24.51 -12.95
CA LEU A 65 -20.86 -25.34 -12.54
C LEU A 65 -20.91 -26.62 -13.38
N PRO A 66 -21.04 -27.81 -12.76
CA PRO A 66 -21.22 -29.05 -13.50
C PRO A 66 -22.58 -29.09 -14.21
N GLY A 67 -22.56 -29.40 -15.51
CA GLY A 67 -23.77 -29.58 -16.31
C GLY A 67 -24.57 -30.84 -15.94
N SER A 68 -25.80 -30.96 -16.44
CA SER A 68 -26.60 -32.19 -16.31
C SER A 68 -26.23 -33.20 -17.40
N SER A 69 -26.21 -34.49 -17.05
CA SER A 69 -25.99 -35.59 -18.00
C SER A 69 -27.34 -36.11 -18.49
N THR A 70 -27.47 -36.34 -19.80
CA THR A 70 -28.67 -36.96 -20.41
C THR A 70 -28.29 -38.34 -20.91
N SER A 71 -28.89 -39.39 -20.34
CA SER A 71 -28.68 -40.77 -20.78
C SER A 71 -30.03 -41.41 -21.09
N GLY A 72 -30.16 -41.98 -22.29
CA GLY A 72 -31.36 -42.75 -22.68
C GLY A 72 -32.68 -41.96 -22.72
N GLY A 73 -32.66 -40.63 -22.94
CA GLY A 73 -33.86 -39.79 -22.96
C GLY A 73 -34.31 -39.29 -21.58
N LEU A 74 -33.61 -39.67 -20.51
CA LEU A 74 -33.83 -39.15 -19.15
C LEU A 74 -32.79 -38.07 -18.85
N ARG A 75 -33.26 -36.84 -18.59
CA ARG A 75 -32.43 -35.74 -18.08
C ARG A 75 -32.16 -35.97 -16.60
N MET A 76 -30.94 -36.34 -16.26
CA MET A 76 -30.51 -36.43 -14.87
C MET A 76 -30.36 -35.02 -14.29
N GLY A 77 -30.55 -34.87 -12.97
CA GLY A 77 -30.56 -33.57 -12.29
C GLY A 77 -29.29 -32.74 -12.51
N SER A 78 -29.41 -31.43 -12.31
CA SER A 78 -28.27 -30.49 -12.33
C SER A 78 -27.14 -31.00 -11.44
N GLY A 79 -25.92 -31.13 -11.98
CA GLY A 79 -24.74 -31.62 -11.25
C GLY A 79 -24.47 -33.13 -11.31
N THR A 80 -25.16 -33.89 -12.18
CA THR A 80 -24.91 -35.34 -12.34
C THR A 80 -23.69 -35.64 -13.23
N GLN A 81 -23.17 -34.68 -14.00
CA GLN A 81 -21.86 -34.83 -14.66
C GLN A 81 -20.75 -34.57 -13.64
N SER A 82 -19.95 -35.58 -13.32
CA SER A 82 -18.72 -35.39 -12.54
C SER A 82 -17.64 -34.81 -13.47
N THR A 83 -17.46 -33.49 -13.46
CA THR A 83 -16.48 -32.78 -14.30
C THR A 83 -15.28 -32.23 -13.52
N LEU A 84 -15.13 -32.61 -12.25
CA LEU A 84 -14.00 -32.21 -11.42
C LEU A 84 -13.27 -33.47 -10.99
N THR A 85 -12.06 -33.67 -11.52
CA THR A 85 -11.21 -34.81 -11.17
C THR A 85 -10.21 -34.40 -10.09
N GLN A 86 -9.67 -35.39 -9.37
CA GLN A 86 -8.75 -35.15 -8.26
C GLN A 86 -7.43 -34.48 -8.70
N ASP A 87 -7.17 -34.45 -10.00
CA ASP A 87 -6.01 -33.83 -10.65
C ASP A 87 -6.21 -32.31 -10.91
N ASP A 88 -7.42 -31.76 -10.70
CA ASP A 88 -7.78 -30.36 -10.97
C ASP A 88 -7.64 -29.43 -9.73
N ALA A 89 -7.01 -29.91 -8.64
CA ALA A 89 -6.83 -29.20 -7.36
C ALA A 89 -5.54 -28.36 -7.28
#